data_AF-A0A5E4I5X8-F1
#
_entry.id   AF-A0A5E4I5X8-F1
#
_cell.length_a   1.000
_cell.length_b   1.000
_cell.length_c   1.000
_cell.angle_alpha   90.00
_cell.angle_beta   90.00
_cell.angle_gamma   90.00
#
_symmetry.space_group_name_H-M   'P 1'
#
loop_
_entity.id
_entity.type
_entity.pdbx_description
1 polymer ?
#
loop_
_entity_poly.entity_id
_entity_poly.type
_entity_poly.pdbx_seq_one_letter_code
_entity_poly.pdbx_strand_id
1 'polypeptide(L)'
;MVLWYYASRFFWFFGGDFIELLFVGILLIIGAVVLFVYAARMFFSVREEKKSFGIPDGRILYSDLNVPAEPLLSKHSRLIGKPDYIVRKEKHCIPVEIKSGGGLHPHESQVLQLAVYCQILEDVSGVFVPEGILVYNNVPYTIPFDPKLRFELESVMKTMRASLRNDVVQRNHQDLARCRYCSMKRYCTDLVREKH
;
A
#
# COMPACT_ATOMS: atom_id res chain seq x y z
N MET A 1 -78.21 6.15 -24.72
CA MET A 1 -77.63 7.21 -23.88
C MET A 1 -76.54 6.68 -22.93
N VAL A 2 -76.79 5.63 -22.11
CA VAL A 2 -75.81 5.10 -21.15
C VAL A 2 -74.49 4.59 -21.78
N LEU A 3 -74.53 3.90 -22.94
CA LEU A 3 -73.30 3.41 -23.60
C LEU A 3 -72.31 4.54 -23.95
N TRP A 4 -72.79 5.73 -24.32
CA TRP A 4 -71.92 6.86 -24.67
C TRP A 4 -71.18 7.41 -23.43
N TYR A 5 -71.80 7.32 -22.26
CA TYR A 5 -71.22 7.77 -20.98
C TYR A 5 -70.14 6.82 -20.45
N TYR A 6 -70.26 5.52 -20.71
CA TYR A 6 -69.22 4.54 -20.41
C TYR A 6 -68.09 4.56 -21.44
N ALA A 7 -68.38 4.75 -22.73
CA ALA A 7 -67.35 4.88 -23.77
C ALA A 7 -66.43 6.10 -23.51
N SER A 8 -67.00 7.25 -23.12
CA SER A 8 -66.20 8.44 -22.81
C SER A 8 -65.36 8.30 -21.52
N ARG A 9 -65.87 7.62 -20.48
CA ARG A 9 -65.08 7.32 -19.28
C ARG A 9 -64.00 6.26 -19.50
N PHE A 10 -64.23 5.27 -20.37
CA PHE A 10 -63.20 4.28 -20.73
C PHE A 10 -62.04 4.93 -21.49
N PHE A 11 -62.35 5.87 -22.39
CA PHE A 11 -61.33 6.65 -23.11
C PHE A 11 -60.54 7.61 -22.19
N TRP A 12 -61.15 8.09 -21.10
CA TRP A 12 -60.47 8.93 -20.10
C TRP A 12 -59.62 8.11 -19.11
N PHE A 13 -59.95 6.83 -18.88
CA PHE A 13 -59.19 5.95 -17.99
C PHE A 13 -57.93 5.36 -18.65
N PHE A 14 -57.87 5.32 -19.98
CA PHE A 14 -56.64 5.03 -20.76
C PHE A 14 -55.99 6.29 -21.36
N GLY A 15 -56.57 7.46 -21.11
CA GLY A 15 -56.20 8.74 -21.73
C GLY A 15 -55.24 9.61 -20.90
N GLY A 16 -55.00 9.27 -19.64
CA GLY A 16 -54.01 9.94 -18.79
C GLY A 16 -52.59 9.37 -18.89
N ASP A 17 -52.47 8.20 -19.52
CA ASP A 17 -51.43 7.23 -19.18
C ASP A 17 -50.03 7.60 -19.71
N PHE A 18 -49.95 8.15 -20.92
CA PHE A 18 -48.64 8.34 -21.57
C PHE A 18 -47.82 9.49 -20.96
N ILE A 19 -48.48 10.60 -20.62
CA ILE A 19 -47.78 11.82 -20.14
C ILE A 19 -47.29 11.63 -18.70
N GLU A 20 -48.10 11.02 -17.81
CA GLU A 20 -47.66 10.76 -16.44
C GLU A 20 -46.56 9.69 -16.38
N LEU A 21 -46.66 8.60 -17.16
CA LEU A 21 -45.60 7.61 -17.26
C LEU A 21 -44.30 8.21 -17.81
N LEU A 22 -44.38 9.11 -18.80
CA LEU A 22 -43.23 9.83 -19.34
C LEU A 22 -42.63 10.81 -18.32
N PHE A 23 -43.46 11.50 -17.53
CA PHE A 23 -43.00 12.41 -16.47
C PHE A 23 -42.31 11.66 -15.31
N VAL A 24 -42.92 10.57 -14.83
CA VAL A 24 -42.32 9.69 -13.81
C VAL A 24 -41.03 9.04 -14.34
N GLY A 25 -41.03 8.60 -15.60
CA GLY A 25 -39.83 8.07 -16.28
C GLY A 25 -38.70 9.08 -16.33
N ILE A 26 -38.98 10.33 -16.70
CA ILE A 26 -37.99 11.43 -16.69
C ILE A 26 -37.47 11.69 -15.28
N LEU A 27 -38.33 11.75 -14.26
CA LEU A 27 -37.90 11.93 -12.87
C LEU A 27 -36.99 10.80 -12.38
N LEU A 28 -37.29 9.54 -12.73
CA LEU A 28 -36.45 8.39 -12.40
C LEU A 28 -35.09 8.43 -13.13
N ILE A 29 -35.07 8.83 -14.40
CA ILE A 29 -33.82 9.02 -15.17
C ILE A 29 -32.98 10.15 -14.55
N ILE A 30 -33.58 11.29 -14.19
CA ILE A 30 -32.89 12.40 -13.52
C ILE A 30 -32.31 11.92 -12.17
N GLY A 31 -33.09 11.22 -11.36
CA GLY A 31 -32.63 10.64 -10.10
C GLY A 31 -31.45 9.67 -10.28
N ALA A 32 -31.53 8.77 -11.28
CA ALA A 32 -30.46 7.84 -11.61
C ALA A 32 -29.19 8.56 -12.09
N VAL A 33 -29.32 9.62 -12.92
CA VAL A 33 -28.18 10.44 -13.37
C VAL A 33 -27.54 11.18 -12.20
N VAL A 34 -28.32 11.77 -11.28
CA VAL A 34 -27.79 12.45 -10.09
C VAL A 34 -27.03 11.47 -9.19
N LEU A 35 -27.60 10.28 -8.93
CA LEU A 35 -26.94 9.23 -8.16
C LEU A 35 -25.67 8.71 -8.84
N PHE A 36 -25.70 8.53 -10.17
CA PHE A 36 -24.53 8.13 -10.94
C PHE A 36 -23.42 9.18 -10.92
N VAL A 37 -23.74 10.47 -11.08
CA VAL A 37 -22.77 11.57 -10.98
C VAL A 37 -22.18 11.67 -9.58
N TYR A 38 -22.99 11.49 -8.53
CA TYR A 38 -22.51 11.47 -7.15
C TYR A 38 -21.58 10.27 -6.89
N ALA A 39 -21.97 9.06 -7.31
CA ALA A 39 -21.16 7.86 -7.19
C ALA A 39 -19.84 7.96 -7.98
N ALA A 40 -19.89 8.48 -9.20
CA ALA A 40 -18.71 8.75 -10.02
C ALA A 40 -17.78 9.77 -9.34
N ARG A 41 -18.32 10.89 -8.83
CA ARG A 41 -17.53 11.90 -8.11
C ARG A 41 -16.84 11.31 -6.89
N MET A 42 -17.55 10.54 -6.06
CA MET A 42 -16.96 9.82 -4.92
C MET A 42 -15.86 8.85 -5.36
N PHE A 43 -16.09 8.08 -6.42
CA PHE A 43 -15.11 7.13 -6.94
C PHE A 43 -13.85 7.82 -7.48
N PHE A 44 -14.00 8.96 -8.17
CA PHE A 44 -12.86 9.77 -8.62
C PHE A 44 -12.12 10.42 -7.45
N SER A 45 -12.81 11.00 -6.46
CA SER A 45 -12.16 11.57 -5.25
C SER A 45 -11.35 10.54 -4.48
N VAL A 46 -11.89 9.34 -4.23
CA VAL A 46 -11.14 8.25 -3.56
C VAL A 46 -9.95 7.77 -4.40
N ARG A 47 -10.03 7.87 -5.73
CA ARG A 47 -8.92 7.50 -6.64
C ARG A 47 -7.83 8.58 -6.68
N GLU A 48 -8.20 9.85 -6.62
CA GLU A 48 -7.28 10.98 -6.46
C GLU A 48 -6.56 10.89 -5.11
N GLU A 49 -7.29 10.64 -4.01
CA GLU A 49 -6.70 10.47 -2.67
C GLU A 49 -5.75 9.27 -2.60
N LYS A 50 -6.11 8.11 -3.18
CA LYS A 50 -5.20 6.94 -3.22
C LYS A 50 -3.90 7.25 -3.95
N LYS A 51 -3.95 8.00 -5.06
CA LYS A 51 -2.75 8.50 -5.74
C LYS A 51 -1.98 9.49 -4.87
N SER A 52 -2.66 10.41 -4.17
CA SER A 52 -2.03 11.39 -3.30
C SER A 52 -1.47 10.81 -1.99
N PHE A 53 -1.69 9.52 -1.70
CA PHE A 53 -1.03 8.77 -0.63
C PHE A 53 -0.01 7.73 -1.14
N GLY A 54 0.26 7.69 -2.46
CA GLY A 54 1.20 6.73 -3.06
C GLY A 54 0.74 5.27 -2.97
N ILE A 55 -0.53 5.00 -2.66
CA ILE A 55 -1.06 3.64 -2.47
C ILE A 55 -1.18 2.98 -3.86
N PRO A 56 -0.47 1.87 -4.13
CA PRO A 56 -0.50 1.23 -5.43
C PRO A 56 -1.84 0.53 -5.69
N ASP A 57 -2.25 0.49 -6.97
CA ASP A 57 -3.49 -0.15 -7.40
C ASP A 57 -3.52 -1.64 -7.03
N GLY A 58 -4.50 -2.04 -6.22
CA GLY A 58 -4.74 -3.44 -5.84
C GLY A 58 -5.68 -3.59 -4.63
N ARG A 59 -5.85 -4.83 -4.16
CA ARG A 59 -6.64 -5.12 -2.95
C ARG A 59 -5.71 -5.16 -1.74
N ILE A 60 -5.90 -4.25 -0.79
CA ILE A 60 -5.24 -4.30 0.51
C ILE A 60 -5.68 -5.59 1.24
N LEU A 61 -4.73 -6.44 1.63
CA LEU A 61 -4.97 -7.62 2.45
C LEU A 61 -4.67 -7.38 3.93
N TYR A 62 -3.79 -6.44 4.21
CA TYR A 62 -3.20 -6.16 5.51
C TYR A 62 -2.89 -4.66 5.58
N SER A 63 -3.15 -4.04 6.73
CA SER A 63 -2.70 -2.68 7.03
C SER A 63 -2.50 -2.54 8.53
N ASP A 64 -1.38 -1.97 8.93
CA ASP A 64 -1.05 -1.69 10.34
C ASP A 64 -1.29 -0.23 10.75
N LEU A 65 -1.65 0.64 9.79
CA LEU A 65 -1.73 2.09 9.97
C LEU A 65 -2.86 2.54 10.92
N ASN A 66 -3.99 1.80 10.92
CA ASN A 66 -5.20 2.19 11.64
C ASN A 66 -5.60 1.20 12.76
N VAL A 67 -5.16 -0.05 12.68
CA VAL A 67 -5.42 -1.11 13.66
C VAL A 67 -4.14 -1.94 13.77
N PRO A 68 -3.61 -2.18 14.98
CA PRO A 68 -2.43 -3.03 15.15
C PRO A 68 -2.69 -4.44 14.62
N ALA A 69 -2.00 -4.79 13.53
CA ALA A 69 -2.05 -6.12 12.93
C ALA A 69 -0.97 -7.03 13.52
N GLU A 70 -1.08 -8.35 13.34
CA GLU A 70 -0.09 -9.30 13.85
C GLU A 70 1.22 -9.24 13.05
N PRO A 71 2.40 -9.36 13.70
CA PRO A 71 3.68 -9.39 13.01
C PRO A 71 3.84 -10.69 12.22
N LEU A 72 4.34 -10.58 10.99
CA LEU A 72 4.62 -11.73 10.15
C LEU A 72 5.92 -12.41 10.59
N LEU A 73 5.88 -13.73 10.75
CA LEU A 73 7.00 -14.56 11.19
C LEU A 73 7.38 -15.57 10.11
N SER A 74 8.58 -15.41 9.54
CA SER A 74 9.21 -16.50 8.77
C SER A 74 9.97 -17.44 9.69
N LYS A 75 9.56 -18.71 9.68
CA LYS A 75 10.31 -19.81 10.33
C LYS A 75 11.57 -20.19 9.55
N HIS A 76 11.53 -20.10 8.22
CA HIS A 76 12.61 -20.51 7.33
C HIS A 76 13.80 -19.54 7.42
N SER A 77 13.58 -18.27 7.07
CA SER A 77 14.62 -17.25 7.15
C SER A 77 14.87 -16.76 8.59
N ARG A 78 14.05 -17.14 9.58
CA ARG A 78 14.11 -16.67 10.99
C ARG A 78 14.11 -15.15 11.07
N LEU A 79 13.10 -14.56 10.44
CA LEU A 79 12.82 -13.14 10.40
C LEU A 79 11.42 -12.88 10.95
N ILE A 80 11.26 -11.78 11.67
CA ILE A 80 9.97 -11.24 12.10
C ILE A 80 9.89 -9.79 11.62
N GLY A 81 8.72 -9.38 11.13
CA GLY A 81 8.55 -8.07 10.51
C GLY A 81 7.08 -7.67 10.42
N LYS A 82 6.86 -6.37 10.27
CA LYS A 82 5.53 -5.77 10.27
C LYS A 82 5.51 -4.67 9.19
N PRO A 83 5.18 -5.00 7.93
CA PRO A 83 5.05 -3.98 6.88
C PRO A 83 3.85 -3.09 7.17
N ASP A 84 3.88 -1.82 6.78
CA ASP A 84 2.72 -0.93 6.98
C ASP A 84 1.46 -1.43 6.26
N TYR A 85 1.61 -2.04 5.07
CA TYR A 85 0.52 -2.65 4.32
C TYR A 85 1.01 -3.71 3.32
N ILE A 86 0.08 -4.57 2.91
CA ILE A 86 0.30 -5.59 1.87
C ILE A 86 -0.81 -5.49 0.83
N VAL A 87 -0.41 -5.31 -0.42
CA VAL A 87 -1.34 -5.20 -1.55
C VAL A 87 -1.29 -6.48 -2.37
N ARG A 88 -2.45 -7.09 -2.62
CA ARG A 88 -2.58 -8.19 -3.57
C ARG A 88 -2.80 -7.63 -4.97
N LYS A 89 -1.89 -8.00 -5.88
CA LYS A 89 -1.96 -7.71 -7.31
C LYS A 89 -1.99 -9.04 -8.04
N GLU A 90 -3.16 -9.40 -8.57
CA GLU A 90 -3.45 -10.70 -9.19
C GLU A 90 -3.08 -11.88 -8.26
N LYS A 91 -1.99 -12.58 -8.59
CA LYS A 91 -1.49 -13.75 -7.86
C LYS A 91 -0.44 -13.41 -6.79
N HIS A 92 0.17 -12.22 -6.85
CA HIS A 92 1.30 -11.85 -5.98
C HIS A 92 0.87 -10.94 -4.82
N CYS A 93 1.62 -11.00 -3.72
CA CYS A 93 1.49 -10.09 -2.58
C CYS A 93 2.70 -9.14 -2.57
N ILE A 94 2.44 -7.84 -2.52
CA ILE A 94 3.47 -6.79 -2.57
C ILE A 94 3.50 -6.11 -1.20
N PRO A 95 4.60 -6.19 -0.44
CA PRO A 95 4.76 -5.42 0.79
C PRO A 95 4.98 -3.94 0.44
N VAL A 96 4.44 -3.07 1.27
CA VAL A 96 4.62 -1.64 1.12
C VAL A 96 4.91 -0.99 2.46
N GLU A 97 5.86 -0.05 2.46
CA GLU A 97 6.38 0.66 3.63
C GLU A 97 6.35 2.18 3.34
N ILE A 98 5.81 2.97 4.27
CA ILE A 98 5.75 4.43 4.20
C ILE A 98 6.90 5.02 5.00
N LYS A 99 7.58 6.02 4.41
CA LYS A 99 8.60 6.82 5.08
C LYS A 99 8.16 8.29 5.13
N SER A 100 7.99 8.79 6.35
CA SER A 100 7.61 10.17 6.67
C SER A 100 8.80 11.16 6.69
N GLY A 101 10.02 10.71 6.39
CA GLY A 101 11.23 11.53 6.40
C GLY A 101 11.49 12.25 5.07
N GLY A 102 12.13 13.42 5.13
CA GLY A 102 12.47 14.28 3.99
C GLY A 102 13.56 13.76 3.05
N GLY A 103 13.66 12.44 2.83
CA GLY A 103 14.52 11.85 1.81
C GLY A 103 13.90 12.01 0.42
N LEU A 104 14.72 12.39 -0.56
CA LEU A 104 14.29 12.44 -1.97
C LEU A 104 14.17 11.05 -2.58
N HIS A 105 15.03 10.11 -2.20
CA HIS A 105 15.13 8.76 -2.77
C HIS A 105 15.34 7.72 -1.65
N PRO A 106 14.99 6.43 -1.87
CA PRO A 106 15.26 5.36 -0.92
C PRO A 106 16.76 5.16 -0.62
N HIS A 107 17.14 5.05 0.64
CA HIS A 107 18.49 4.61 1.04
C HIS A 107 18.59 3.07 1.03
N GLU A 108 19.80 2.54 0.86
CA GLU A 108 20.10 1.09 0.85
C GLU A 108 19.56 0.36 2.08
N SER A 109 19.64 0.96 3.27
CA SER A 109 19.08 0.38 4.51
C SER A 109 17.56 0.23 4.48
N GLN A 110 16.85 1.14 3.80
CA GLN A 110 15.40 1.10 3.65
C GLN A 110 14.98 0.11 2.55
N VAL A 111 15.80 -0.03 1.50
CA VAL A 111 15.69 -1.08 0.49
C VAL A 111 15.87 -2.47 1.12
N LEU A 112 16.89 -2.66 1.97
CA LEU A 112 17.11 -3.92 2.69
C LEU A 112 16.00 -4.21 3.72
N GLN A 113 15.45 -3.18 4.37
CA GLN A 113 14.28 -3.34 5.25
C GLN A 113 13.05 -3.81 4.46
N LEU A 114 12.78 -3.23 3.28
CA LEU A 114 11.70 -3.68 2.41
C LEU A 114 11.94 -5.12 1.92
N ALA A 115 13.18 -5.46 1.57
CA ALA A 115 13.58 -6.82 1.15
C ALA A 115 13.31 -7.88 2.24
N VAL A 116 13.49 -7.53 3.53
CA VAL A 116 13.08 -8.39 4.66
C VAL A 116 11.59 -8.73 4.58
N TYR A 117 10.71 -7.76 4.29
CA TYR A 117 9.28 -8.02 4.17
C TYR A 117 8.96 -8.85 2.92
N CYS A 118 9.64 -8.62 1.80
CA CYS A 118 9.49 -9.47 0.61
C CYS A 118 9.84 -10.93 0.93
N GLN A 119 10.97 -11.16 1.59
CA GLN A 119 11.41 -12.50 2.01
C GLN A 119 10.42 -13.16 2.99
N ILE A 120 9.95 -12.42 4.00
CA ILE A 120 8.95 -12.94 4.95
C ILE A 120 7.65 -13.32 4.22
N LEU A 121 7.18 -12.50 3.27
CA LEU A 121 5.97 -12.79 2.52
C LEU A 121 6.10 -14.03 1.63
N GLU A 122 7.24 -14.23 0.97
CA GLU A 122 7.48 -15.47 0.22
C GLU A 122 7.51 -16.69 1.15
N ASP A 123 8.26 -16.62 2.25
CA ASP A 123 8.38 -17.72 3.21
C ASP A 123 7.03 -18.09 3.86
N VAL A 124 6.15 -17.11 4.10
CA VAL A 124 4.84 -17.31 4.76
C VAL A 124 3.74 -17.70 3.76
N SER A 125 3.73 -17.13 2.55
CA SER A 125 2.69 -17.39 1.55
C SER A 125 3.00 -18.55 0.60
N GLY A 126 4.28 -18.93 0.46
CA GLY A 126 4.74 -19.87 -0.57
C GLY A 126 4.64 -19.33 -2.00
N VAL A 127 4.37 -18.03 -2.18
CA VAL A 127 4.20 -17.35 -3.47
C VAL A 127 5.34 -16.38 -3.70
N PHE A 128 5.87 -16.36 -4.93
CA PHE A 128 6.91 -15.43 -5.36
C PHE A 128 6.50 -13.96 -5.18
N VAL A 129 7.42 -13.14 -4.66
CA VAL A 129 7.28 -11.69 -4.50
C VAL A 129 8.28 -11.01 -5.44
N PRO A 130 7.83 -10.46 -6.58
CA PRO A 130 8.72 -9.86 -7.58
C PRO A 130 9.30 -8.51 -7.13
N GLU A 131 8.57 -7.76 -6.31
CA GLU A 131 8.86 -6.38 -5.96
C GLU A 131 8.24 -6.03 -4.61
N GLY A 132 8.81 -5.02 -3.94
CA GLY A 132 8.18 -4.28 -2.85
C GLY A 132 8.09 -2.80 -3.22
N ILE A 133 7.29 -2.03 -2.49
CA ILE A 133 7.15 -0.59 -2.75
C ILE A 133 7.53 0.22 -1.48
N LEU A 134 8.28 1.30 -1.67
CA LEU A 134 8.54 2.29 -0.62
C LEU A 134 7.87 3.61 -0.99
N VAL A 135 7.11 4.21 -0.09
CA VAL A 135 6.44 5.50 -0.32
C VAL A 135 7.13 6.60 0.47
N TYR A 136 7.75 7.57 -0.22
CA TYR A 136 8.35 8.77 0.37
C TYR A 136 7.53 9.99 -0.02
N ASN A 137 6.99 10.72 0.95
CA ASN A 137 6.21 11.94 0.68
C ASN A 137 5.13 11.73 -0.41
N ASN A 138 4.42 10.59 -0.32
CA ASN A 138 3.41 10.11 -1.26
C ASN A 138 3.90 9.73 -2.68
N VAL A 139 5.21 9.72 -2.92
CA VAL A 139 5.84 9.22 -4.16
C VAL A 139 6.20 7.74 -3.96
N PRO A 140 5.62 6.79 -4.74
CA PRO A 140 5.96 5.38 -4.67
C PRO A 140 7.23 5.06 -5.46
N TYR A 141 8.12 4.28 -4.86
CA TYR A 141 9.33 3.70 -5.44
C TYR A 141 9.20 2.19 -5.44
N THR A 142 8.98 1.61 -6.62
CA THR A 142 9.00 0.15 -6.80
C THR A 142 10.43 -0.37 -6.78
N ILE A 143 10.74 -1.27 -5.87
CA ILE A 143 12.05 -1.90 -5.71
C ILE A 143 11.94 -3.38 -6.12
N PRO A 144 12.62 -3.81 -7.20
CA PRO A 144 12.67 -5.22 -7.58
C PRO A 144 13.30 -6.07 -6.48
N PHE A 145 12.64 -7.17 -6.08
CA PHE A 145 13.23 -8.17 -5.19
C PHE A 145 13.89 -9.26 -6.04
N ASP A 146 14.94 -8.84 -6.74
CA ASP A 146 15.68 -9.65 -7.71
C ASP A 146 16.74 -10.57 -7.03
N PRO A 147 17.42 -11.47 -7.79
CA PRO A 147 18.46 -12.33 -7.24
C PRO A 147 19.63 -11.59 -6.57
N LYS A 148 19.93 -10.35 -6.99
CA LYS A 148 21.00 -9.54 -6.40
C LYS A 148 20.57 -9.05 -5.00
N LEU A 149 19.39 -8.45 -4.88
CA LEU A 149 18.89 -7.94 -3.60
C LEU A 149 18.64 -9.08 -2.59
N ARG A 150 18.23 -10.26 -3.06
CA ARG A 150 18.13 -11.48 -2.24
C ARG A 150 19.49 -11.92 -1.68
N PHE A 151 20.51 -11.98 -2.51
CA PHE A 151 21.88 -12.31 -2.09
C PHE A 151 22.46 -11.26 -1.13
N GLU A 152 22.20 -9.98 -1.39
CA GLU A 152 22.62 -8.88 -0.51
C GLU A 152 21.97 -8.98 0.87
N LEU A 153 20.65 -9.21 0.92
CA LEU A 153 19.90 -9.47 2.15
C LEU A 153 20.47 -10.66 2.93
N GLU A 154 20.70 -11.81 2.27
CA GLU A 154 21.27 -12.99 2.91
C GLU A 154 22.67 -12.70 3.49
N SER A 155 23.51 -12.00 2.73
CA SER A 155 24.87 -11.60 3.14
C SER A 155 24.85 -10.69 4.38
N VAL A 156 23.97 -9.69 4.41
CA VAL A 156 23.77 -8.79 5.55
C VAL A 156 23.25 -9.56 6.76
N MET A 157 22.25 -10.43 6.60
CA MET A 157 21.73 -11.28 7.67
C MET A 157 22.80 -12.23 8.23
N LYS A 158 23.62 -12.84 7.37
CA LYS A 158 24.73 -13.72 7.76
C LYS A 158 25.78 -12.95 8.56
N THR A 159 26.10 -11.73 8.14
CA THR A 159 27.03 -10.82 8.84
C THR A 159 26.50 -10.45 10.22
N MET A 160 25.25 -9.96 10.32
CA MET A 160 24.60 -9.64 11.60
C MET A 160 24.60 -10.84 12.56
N ARG A 161 24.27 -12.05 12.05
CA ARG A 161 24.27 -13.29 12.83
C ARG A 161 25.66 -13.74 13.27
N ALA A 162 26.70 -13.43 12.51
CA ALA A 162 28.08 -13.71 12.90
C ALA A 162 28.53 -12.75 14.01
N SER A 163 28.26 -11.45 13.85
CA SER A 163 28.53 -10.44 14.89
C SER A 163 27.83 -10.76 16.21
N LEU A 164 26.55 -11.16 16.19
CA LEU A 164 25.80 -11.55 17.39
C LEU A 164 26.27 -12.85 18.06
N ARG A 165 27.03 -13.72 17.37
CA ARG A 165 27.60 -14.93 17.97
C ARG A 165 29.01 -14.74 18.52
N ASN A 166 29.75 -13.79 17.96
CA ASN A 166 31.16 -13.57 18.26
C ASN A 166 31.38 -12.32 19.14
N ASP A 167 30.33 -11.55 19.43
CA ASP A 167 30.36 -10.22 20.06
C ASP A 167 31.30 -9.21 19.38
N VAL A 168 31.58 -9.41 18.09
CA VAL A 168 32.41 -8.52 17.26
C VAL A 168 31.54 -7.76 16.27
N VAL A 169 31.43 -6.44 16.47
CA VAL A 169 30.80 -5.49 15.55
C VAL A 169 31.85 -4.48 15.08
N GLN A 170 31.92 -4.23 13.78
CA GLN A 170 32.82 -3.25 13.16
C GLN A 170 32.02 -2.13 12.49
N ARG A 171 32.55 -0.90 12.47
CA ARG A 171 31.91 0.23 11.79
C ARG A 171 32.02 0.07 10.27
N ASN A 172 30.94 0.35 9.55
CA ASN A 172 30.84 0.07 8.11
C ASN A 172 30.96 1.27 7.15
N HIS A 173 31.25 2.51 7.59
CA HIS A 173 30.90 3.70 6.77
C HIS A 173 31.94 4.82 6.58
N GLN A 174 33.03 4.90 7.36
CA GLN A 174 33.99 6.05 7.41
C GLN A 174 33.43 7.49 7.61
N ASP A 175 32.14 7.72 7.49
CA ASP A 175 31.47 9.02 7.65
C ASP A 175 31.44 9.54 9.11
N LEU A 176 31.96 10.77 9.32
CA LEU A 176 31.95 11.50 10.59
C LEU A 176 30.55 11.88 11.09
N ALA A 177 29.65 12.28 10.20
CA ALA A 177 28.29 12.70 10.55
C ALA A 177 27.47 11.50 11.06
N ARG A 178 27.59 10.33 10.42
CA ARG A 178 26.99 9.08 10.94
C ARG A 178 27.51 8.72 12.34
N CYS A 179 28.80 8.87 12.62
CA CYS A 179 29.34 8.72 13.98
C CYS A 179 28.83 9.80 14.96
N ARG A 180 28.61 11.03 14.49
CA ARG A 180 28.11 12.16 15.30
C ARG A 180 26.68 11.94 15.78
N TYR A 181 25.79 11.43 14.92
CA TYR A 181 24.36 11.22 15.20
C TYR A 181 23.99 9.79 15.64
N CYS A 182 24.95 8.86 15.70
CA CYS A 182 24.69 7.48 16.16
C CYS A 182 24.29 7.46 17.65
N SER A 183 23.13 6.88 17.96
CA SER A 183 22.63 6.69 19.34
C SER A 183 23.57 5.83 20.20
N MET A 184 24.34 4.93 19.58
CA MET A 184 25.31 4.06 20.25
C MET A 184 26.72 4.67 20.35
N LYS A 185 26.92 5.94 19.95
CA LYS A 185 28.23 6.62 19.95
C LYS A 185 29.01 6.46 21.27
N ARG A 186 28.33 6.56 22.41
CA ARG A 186 28.94 6.44 23.76
C ARG A 186 29.48 5.05 24.12
N TYR A 187 29.11 4.03 23.36
CA TYR A 187 29.57 2.64 23.53
C TYR A 187 30.47 2.16 22.39
N CYS A 188 30.65 2.97 21.35
CA CYS A 188 31.42 2.59 20.17
C CYS A 188 32.92 2.89 20.36
N THR A 189 33.76 1.87 20.25
CA THR A 189 35.23 1.99 20.31
C THR A 189 35.86 2.37 18.96
N ASP A 190 35.12 2.18 17.86
CA ASP A 190 35.53 2.41 16.46
C ASP A 190 34.86 3.69 15.89
N LEU A 191 34.99 4.81 16.60
CA LEU A 191 34.53 6.10 16.12
C LEU A 191 35.47 6.67 15.05
N VAL A 192 34.91 7.21 13.96
CA VAL A 192 35.67 8.04 13.03
C VAL A 192 36.13 9.29 13.77
N ARG A 193 37.43 9.60 13.65
CA ARG A 193 38.05 10.81 14.20
C ARG A 193 38.42 11.74 13.06
N GLU A 194 38.33 13.04 13.29
CA GLU A 194 38.92 14.03 12.39
C GLU A 194 40.45 13.82 12.39
N LYS A 195 41.07 13.86 11.20
CA LYS A 195 42.54 13.94 11.12
C LYS A 195 42.92 15.38 11.44
N HIS A 196 43.67 15.55 12.54
CA HIS A 196 44.41 16.77 12.82
C HIS A 196 45.60 16.91 11.87
#